data_AF-A0ABD2PJK5-F1
#
_entry.id   AF-A0ABD2PJK5-F1
#
_cell.length_a   1.000
_cell.length_b   1.000
_cell.length_c   1.000
_cell.angle_alpha   90.00
_cell.angle_beta   90.00
_cell.angle_gamma   90.00
#
_symmetry.space_group_name_H-M   'P 1'
#
loop_
_entity.id
_entity.type
_entity.pdbx_description
1 polymer ?
#
loop_
_entity_poly.entity_id
_entity_poly.type
_entity_poly.pdbx_seq_one_letter_code
_entity_poly.pdbx_strand_id
1 'polypeptide(L)' 'MTQEDKDFFLSEHNEYRNQLVAGNVDGQPQAQSMHQLQWDDLLAETAEKKAQTCVFAHDSKEDRIPAGKSDDQLYSW' A
#
# COMPACT_ATOMS: atom_id res chain seq x y z
N MET A 1 2.24 -12.05 -9.72
CA MET A 1 1.13 -11.08 -9.95
C MET A 1 1.31 -10.45 -11.33
N THR A 2 0.23 -10.23 -12.08
CA THR A 2 0.31 -9.61 -13.43
C THR A 2 0.43 -8.08 -13.32
N GLN A 3 0.81 -7.40 -14.42
CA GLN A 3 0.83 -5.94 -14.43
C GLN A 3 -0.58 -5.35 -14.26
N GLU A 4 -1.60 -5.99 -14.85
CA GLU A 4 -3.00 -5.59 -14.71
C GLU A 4 -3.45 -5.62 -13.24
N ASP A 5 -3.08 -6.67 -12.50
CA ASP A 5 -3.37 -6.76 -11.06
C ASP A 5 -2.70 -5.62 -10.28
N LYS A 6 -1.42 -5.31 -10.58
CA LYS A 6 -0.67 -4.23 -9.92
C LYS A 6 -1.36 -2.88 -10.16
N ASP A 7 -1.73 -2.62 -11.41
CA ASP A 7 -2.38 -1.39 -11.82
C ASP A 7 -3.76 -1.25 -11.17
N PHE A 8 -4.54 -2.34 -11.13
CA PHE A 8 -5.85 -2.38 -10.47
C PHE A 8 -5.73 -2.06 -8.98
N PHE A 9 -4.85 -2.73 -8.24
CA PHE A 9 -4.70 -2.46 -6.81
C PHE A 9 -4.25 -1.02 -6.56
N LEU A 10 -3.29 -0.52 -7.34
CA LEU A 10 -2.80 0.85 -7.17
C LEU A 10 -3.86 1.89 -7.51
N SER A 11 -4.61 1.70 -8.61
CA SER A 11 -5.66 2.64 -9.04
C SER A 11 -6.81 2.69 -8.04
N GLU A 12 -7.29 1.54 -7.57
CA GLU A 12 -8.39 1.47 -6.59
C GLU A 12 -8.03 2.20 -5.29
N HIS A 13 -6.83 1.96 -4.75
CA HIS A 13 -6.40 2.64 -3.53
C HIS A 13 -6.32 4.16 -3.73
N ASN A 14 -5.73 4.60 -4.85
CA ASN A 14 -5.59 6.03 -5.12
C ASN A 14 -6.93 6.70 -5.43
N GLU A 15 -7.88 6.00 -6.07
CA GLU A 15 -9.24 6.48 -6.26
C GLU A 15 -9.94 6.76 -4.93
N TYR A 16 -9.94 5.79 -4.01
CA TYR A 16 -10.54 6.01 -2.68
C TYR A 16 -9.84 7.11 -1.87
N ARG A 17 -8.51 7.22 -1.98
CA ARG A 17 -7.76 8.32 -1.35
C ARG A 17 -8.16 9.69 -1.92
N ASN A 18 -8.41 9.77 -3.23
CA ASN A 18 -8.89 10.99 -3.88
C ASN A 18 -10.32 11.33 -3.44
N GLN A 19 -11.20 10.34 -3.30
CA GLN A 19 -12.54 10.55 -2.76
C GLN A 19 -12.50 11.13 -1.34
N LEU A 20 -11.56 10.66 -0.50
CA LEU A 20 -11.39 11.17 0.86
C LEU A 20 -10.93 12.64 0.90
N VAL A 21 -10.02 13.04 0.00
CA VAL A 21 -9.60 14.45 -0.15
C VAL A 21 -10.73 15.31 -0.72
N ALA A 22 -11.54 14.76 -1.61
CA ALA A 22 -12.72 15.44 -2.14
C ALA A 22 -13.86 15.57 -1.10
N GLY A 23 -13.79 14.86 0.02
CA GLY A 23 -14.84 14.84 1.04
C GLY A 23 -16.06 14.00 0.63
N ASN A 24 -15.87 13.06 -0.30
CA ASN A 24 -16.93 12.24 -0.88
C ASN A 24 -17.13 10.89 -0.17
N VAL A 25 -16.44 10.65 0.95
CA VAL A 25 -16.54 9.39 1.72
C VAL A 25 -17.40 9.61 2.95
N ASP A 26 -18.61 9.05 2.92
CA ASP A 26 -19.59 9.19 4.00
C ASP A 26 -19.01 8.72 5.35
N GLY A 27 -19.25 9.52 6.39
CA GLY A 27 -18.79 9.23 7.75
C GLY A 27 -17.30 9.43 7.99
N GLN A 28 -16.53 9.89 7.00
CA GLN A 28 -15.12 10.26 7.16
C GLN A 28 -14.93 11.78 7.04
N PRO A 29 -14.05 12.39 7.86
CA PRO A 29 -13.69 13.77 7.67
C PRO A 29 -12.94 13.96 6.35
N GLN A 30 -13.16 15.09 5.69
CA GLN A 30 -12.41 15.45 4.49
C GLN A 30 -10.91 15.58 4.84
N ALA A 31 -10.06 14.91 4.05
CA ALA A 31 -8.61 15.06 4.18
C ALA A 31 -8.14 16.35 3.52
N GLN A 32 -7.29 17.14 4.20
CA GLN A 32 -6.68 18.34 3.61
C GLN A 32 -5.55 18.01 2.63
N SER A 33 -4.82 16.92 2.88
CA SER A 33 -3.74 16.44 2.02
C SER A 33 -3.59 14.94 2.21
N MET A 34 -3.55 14.20 1.10
CA MET A 34 -3.35 12.76 1.08
C MET A 34 -2.44 12.41 -0.10
N HIS A 35 -1.27 11.83 0.18
CA HIS A 35 -0.30 11.48 -0.88
C HIS A 35 -0.84 10.37 -1.79
N GLN A 36 -0.50 10.42 -3.08
CA GLN A 36 -0.71 9.27 -3.96
C GLN A 36 0.24 8.14 -3.57
N LEU A 37 -0.27 6.92 -3.57
CA LEU A 37 0.56 5.74 -3.45
C LEU A 37 1.30 5.48 -4.76
N GLN A 38 2.45 4.83 -4.64
CA GLN A 38 3.19 4.27 -5.75
C GLN A 38 3.35 2.76 -5.49
N TRP A 39 3.46 2.01 -6.57
CA TRP A 39 3.79 0.59 -6.46
C TRP A 39 5.21 0.41 -5.93
N ASP A 40 5.39 -0.52 -5.00
CA ASP A 40 6.69 -0.90 -4.45
C ASP A 40 6.85 -2.42 -4.60
N ASP A 41 7.80 -2.84 -5.42
CA ASP A 41 8.01 -4.26 -5.73
C ASP A 41 8.54 -5.05 -4.52
N LEU A 42 9.26 -4.42 -3.60
CA LEU A 42 9.77 -5.09 -2.39
C LEU A 42 8.63 -5.36 -1.40
N LEU A 43 7.70 -4.40 -1.25
CA LEU A 43 6.47 -4.63 -0.48
C LEU A 43 5.62 -5.74 -1.11
N ALA A 44 5.50 -5.73 -2.44
CA ALA A 44 4.74 -6.75 -3.16
C ALA A 44 5.34 -8.16 -3.01
N GLU A 45 6.67 -8.30 -3.16
CA GLU A 45 7.36 -9.58 -3.01
C GLU A 45 7.21 -10.14 -1.59
N THR A 46 7.24 -9.27 -0.58
CA THR A 46 7.06 -9.67 0.82
C THR A 46 5.63 -10.14 1.08
N ALA A 47 4.65 -9.40 0.56
CA ALA A 47 3.25 -9.80 0.65
C ALA A 47 2.99 -11.12 -0.09
N GLU A 48 3.61 -11.33 -1.25
CA GLU A 48 3.52 -12.57 -2.01
C GLU A 48 4.11 -13.76 -1.23
N LYS A 49 5.32 -13.62 -0.67
CA LYS A 49 5.95 -14.66 0.18
C LYS A 49 5.06 -15.03 1.36
N LYS A 50 4.40 -14.04 1.98
CA LYS A 50 3.45 -14.29 3.06
C LYS A 50 2.19 -15.02 2.58
N ALA A 51 1.61 -14.59 1.47
CA ALA A 51 0.42 -15.23 0.89
C ALA A 51 0.70 -16.69 0.49
N GLN A 52 1.90 -16.98 -0.02
CA GLN A 52 2.35 -18.32 -0.41
C GLN A 52 2.42 -19.31 0.75
N THR A 53 2.44 -18.86 2.02
CA THR A 53 2.35 -19.80 3.16
C THR A 53 0.95 -20.38 3.32
N CYS A 54 -0.06 -19.83 2.63
CA CYS A 54 -1.46 -20.25 2.70
C CYS A 54 -2.05 -20.26 4.13
N VAL A 55 -1.46 -19.47 5.04
CA VAL A 55 -1.92 -19.34 6.42
C VAL A 55 -2.59 -17.98 6.56
N PHE A 56 -3.89 -17.99 6.87
CA PHE A 56 -4.64 -16.76 7.16
C PHE A 56 -4.29 -16.24 8.57
N ALA A 57 -3.12 -15.63 8.68
CA ALA A 57 -2.61 -15.00 9.89
C ALA A 57 -1.67 -13.84 9.54
N HIS A 58 -1.52 -12.89 10.45
CA HIS A 58 -0.52 -11.84 10.31
C HIS A 58 0.91 -12.40 10.29
N ASP A 59 1.81 -11.63 9.70
CA ASP A 59 3.25 -11.77 9.86
C ASP A 59 3.70 -11.20 11.22
N SER A 60 4.87 -11.62 11.69
CA SER A 60 5.48 -11.03 12.89
C SER A 60 6.04 -9.63 12.57
N LYS A 61 6.48 -8.88 13.58
CA LYS A 61 7.09 -7.56 13.33
C LYS A 61 8.45 -7.71 12.65
N GLU A 62 9.13 -8.81 12.92
CA GLU A 62 10.46 -9.16 12.43
C GLU A 62 10.41 -9.54 10.94
N ASP A 63 9.28 -10.08 10.49
CA ASP A 63 9.03 -10.45 9.08
C ASP A 63 8.65 -9.24 8.21
N ARG A 64 8.28 -8.11 8.83
CA ARG A 64 7.85 -6.91 8.11
C ARG A 64 9.04 -6.10 7.63
N ILE A 65 9.04 -5.79 6.33
CA ILE A 65 9.94 -4.76 5.82
C ILE A 65 9.44 -3.40 6.31
N PRO A 66 10.31 -2.55 6.91
CA PRO A 66 9.94 -1.20 7.26
C PRO A 66 9.45 -0.43 6.04
N ALA A 67 8.31 0.25 6.18
CA ALA A 67 7.81 1.15 5.14
C ALA A 67 8.89 2.18 4.77
N GLY A 68 9.23 2.28 3.47
CA GLY A 68 10.22 3.23 2.94
C GLY A 68 11.63 2.67 2.69
N LYS A 69 11.82 1.35 2.55
CA LYS A 69 13.12 0.73 2.23
C LYS A 69 13.25 0.20 0.79
N SER A 70 12.48 0.71 -0.17
CA SER A 70 12.77 0.49 -1.59
C SER A 70 13.90 1.41 -2.03
N ASP A 71 15.12 0.88 -1.98
CA ASP A 71 16.37 1.15 -2.72
C ASP A 71 16.76 2.56 -3.23
N ASP A 72 16.07 3.66 -2.92
CA ASP A 72 16.49 5.00 -3.35
C ASP A 72 16.25 6.15 -2.37
N GLN A 73 15.77 5.89 -1.13
CA GLN A 73 15.60 6.96 -0.14
C GLN A 73 16.03 6.57 1.27
N LEU A 74 17.30 6.87 1.56
CA LEU A 74 17.83 7.20 2.89
C LEU A 74 17.16 8.50 3.42
N TYR A 75 15.87 8.51 3.76
CA TYR A 75 15.30 9.62 4.51
C TYR A 75 14.30 9.15 5.58
N SER A 76 14.69 9.46 6.82
CA SER A 76 13.87 9.51 8.02
C SER A 76 12.56 10.26 7.78
N TRP A 77 11.48 9.78 8.39
CA TRP A 77 10.35 10.63 8.75
C TRP A 77 10.80 11.81 9.62
#